data_AF-A0A2V6SG57-F1
#
_entry.id   AF-A0A2V6SG57-F1
#
_cell.length_a   1.000
_cell.length_b   1.000
_cell.length_c   1.000
_cell.angle_alpha   90.00
_cell.angle_beta   90.00
_cell.angle_gamma   90.00
#
_symmetry.space_group_name_H-M   'P 1'
#
loop_
_entity.id
_entity.type
_entity.pdbx_description
1 polymer ?
#
loop_
_entity_poly.entity_id
_entity_poly.type
_entity_poly.pdbx_seq_one_letter_code
_entity_poly.pdbx_strand_id
1 'polypeptide(L)'
;MDDTKVVNWMVTWHPDRALTPEERQVHLEGKGAHVCDFAPATSEPYGDIRTALNRDNDYGMDWDVHRGKMFCGIPGFGVQDQAIQESQGIVVDRTRERLGTSDAAILQVRKRLLGAARALFERGAPAPGRNPESFLVRSASVLLPPGASWVDGALARIVVKPGGQLTLA
;
A
#
# COMPACT_ATOMS: atom_id res chain seq x y z
N MET A 1 7.52 9.12 4.54
CA MET A 1 6.93 8.10 5.41
C MET A 1 7.76 8.16 6.68
N ASP A 2 7.12 8.32 7.83
CA ASP A 2 7.79 8.26 9.13
C ASP A 2 7.55 6.85 9.66
N ASP A 3 8.61 6.05 9.73
CA ASP A 3 8.50 4.65 10.11
C ASP A 3 8.22 4.47 11.62
N THR A 4 8.11 5.57 12.39
CA THR A 4 7.80 5.53 13.84
C THR A 4 6.35 5.86 14.18
N LYS A 5 5.57 6.40 13.22
CA LYS A 5 4.19 6.88 13.43
C LYS A 5 3.20 6.42 12.35
N VAL A 6 3.54 5.37 11.60
CA VAL A 6 2.68 4.81 10.56
C VAL A 6 1.96 3.58 11.10
N VAL A 7 0.66 3.50 10.78
CA VAL A 7 -0.14 2.29 10.93
C VAL A 7 -0.59 1.87 9.54
N ASN A 8 -0.37 0.60 9.19
CA ASN A 8 -0.86 0.01 7.96
C ASN A 8 -2.16 -0.77 8.24
N TRP A 9 -3.19 -0.52 7.43
CA TRP A 9 -4.43 -1.29 7.45
C TRP A 9 -4.55 -2.02 6.13
N MET A 10 -4.67 -3.34 6.19
CA MET A 10 -4.97 -4.14 5.02
C MET A 10 -6.41 -4.65 5.06
N VAL A 11 -7.13 -4.43 3.98
CA VAL A 11 -8.53 -4.84 3.84
C VAL A 11 -8.68 -5.63 2.54
N THR A 12 -9.13 -6.88 2.64
CA THR A 12 -9.62 -7.64 1.49
C THR A 12 -11.14 -7.69 1.52
N TRP A 13 -11.74 -7.50 0.34
CA TRP A 13 -13.18 -7.62 0.16
C TRP A 13 -13.48 -8.10 -1.27
N HIS A 14 -14.68 -8.61 -1.48
CA HIS A 14 -15.20 -8.95 -2.80
C HIS A 14 -16.42 -8.06 -3.09
N PRO A 15 -16.53 -7.49 -4.31
CA PRO A 15 -17.57 -6.49 -4.60
C PRO A 15 -19.00 -7.03 -4.63
N ASP A 16 -19.19 -8.27 -5.10
CA ASP A 16 -20.53 -8.77 -5.40
C ASP A 16 -21.02 -9.88 -4.46
N ARG A 17 -20.17 -10.36 -3.54
CA ARG A 17 -20.49 -11.47 -2.63
C ARG A 17 -19.62 -11.44 -1.39
N ALA A 18 -20.02 -12.22 -0.38
CA ALA A 18 -19.15 -12.52 0.75
C ALA A 18 -17.92 -13.34 0.30
N LEU A 19 -16.80 -13.12 0.98
CA LEU A 19 -15.62 -13.99 0.87
C LEU A 19 -15.98 -15.39 1.39
N THR A 20 -15.55 -16.44 0.69
CA THR A 20 -15.75 -17.81 1.17
C THR A 20 -14.90 -18.08 2.42
N PRO A 21 -15.21 -19.13 3.21
CA PRO A 21 -14.34 -19.55 4.29
C PRO A 21 -12.89 -19.78 3.87
N GLU A 22 -12.69 -20.40 2.71
CA GLU A 22 -11.36 -20.73 2.16
C GLU A 22 -10.59 -19.47 1.77
N GLU A 23 -11.24 -18.50 1.12
CA GLU A 23 -10.63 -17.21 0.77
C GLU A 23 -10.21 -16.43 2.02
N ARG A 24 -11.08 -16.40 3.05
CA ARG A 24 -10.77 -15.74 4.32
C ARG A 24 -9.62 -16.43 5.04
N GLN A 25 -9.58 -17.76 5.02
CA GLN A 25 -8.56 -18.53 5.71
C GLN A 25 -7.15 -18.18 5.23
N VAL A 26 -6.95 -17.97 3.92
CA VAL A 26 -5.67 -17.51 3.36
C VAL A 26 -5.22 -16.20 4.03
N HIS A 27 -6.12 -15.23 4.21
CA HIS A 27 -5.78 -13.96 4.83
C HIS A 27 -5.55 -14.07 6.34
N LEU A 28 -6.34 -14.88 7.04
CA LEU A 28 -6.18 -15.13 8.48
C LEU A 28 -4.84 -15.82 8.80
N GLU A 29 -4.38 -16.71 7.93
CA GLU A 29 -3.07 -17.36 8.02
C GLU A 29 -1.90 -16.44 7.65
N GLY A 30 -2.17 -15.15 7.36
CA GLY A 30 -1.14 -14.20 6.95
C GLY A 30 -0.53 -14.51 5.57
N LYS A 31 -1.20 -15.34 4.76
CA LYS A 31 -0.75 -15.61 3.39
C LYS A 31 -1.10 -14.42 2.51
N GLY A 32 -0.10 -13.90 1.79
CA GLY A 32 -0.25 -12.73 0.95
C GLY A 32 0.35 -11.48 1.61
N ALA A 33 -0.39 -10.37 1.55
CA ALA A 33 0.04 -9.08 2.09
C ALA A 33 -0.49 -8.78 3.51
N HIS A 34 -1.41 -9.61 4.02
CA HIS A 34 -1.86 -9.53 5.42
C HIS A 34 -0.75 -10.01 6.35
N VAL A 35 -0.34 -9.18 7.30
CA VAL A 35 0.56 -9.58 8.39
C VAL A 35 -0.29 -9.80 9.64
N CYS A 36 -0.37 -11.05 10.09
CA CYS A 36 -1.26 -11.47 11.18
C CYS A 36 -0.49 -11.92 12.44
N ASP A 37 0.84 -12.03 12.35
CA ASP A 37 1.70 -12.38 13.48
C ASP A 37 2.20 -11.10 14.14
N PHE A 38 1.68 -10.81 15.34
CA PHE A 38 2.01 -9.63 16.12
C PHE A 38 2.91 -9.97 17.31
N ALA A 39 3.80 -9.05 17.66
CA ALA A 39 4.59 -9.10 18.88
C ALA A 39 3.68 -9.01 20.13
N PRO A 40 4.14 -9.44 21.31
CA PRO A 40 3.40 -9.26 22.55
C PRO A 40 2.99 -7.80 22.75
N ALA A 41 1.73 -7.59 23.13
CA ALA A 41 1.20 -6.25 23.34
C ALA A 41 1.99 -5.49 24.42
N THR A 42 2.18 -4.19 24.20
CA THR A 42 2.82 -3.27 25.14
C THR A 42 1.87 -2.14 25.53
N SER A 43 2.22 -1.36 26.55
CA SER A 43 1.44 -0.19 26.95
C SER A 43 1.57 1.01 26.01
N GLU A 44 2.44 0.94 25.01
CA GLU A 44 2.59 1.98 24.00
C GLU A 44 1.36 2.05 23.09
N PRO A 45 1.00 3.22 22.55
CA PRO A 45 -0.06 3.33 21.54
C PRO A 45 0.20 2.38 20.36
N TYR A 46 -0.83 1.63 19.95
CA TYR A 46 -0.76 0.61 18.90
C TYR A 46 0.30 -0.49 19.18
N GLY A 47 0.68 -0.69 20.44
CA GLY A 47 1.61 -1.73 20.87
C GLY A 47 1.10 -3.15 20.63
N ASP A 48 -0.20 -3.32 20.47
CA ASP A 48 -0.93 -4.57 20.22
C ASP A 48 -0.95 -5.01 18.74
N ILE A 49 -0.57 -4.12 17.82
CA ILE A 49 -0.55 -4.39 16.37
C ILE A 49 0.86 -4.29 15.77
N ARG A 50 1.90 -4.30 16.61
CA ARG A 50 3.30 -4.34 16.13
C ARG A 50 3.61 -5.73 15.59
N THR A 51 4.23 -5.82 14.43
CA THR A 51 4.55 -7.12 13.80
C THR A 51 5.59 -7.88 14.60
N ALA A 52 5.42 -9.21 14.69
CA ALA A 52 6.37 -10.10 15.35
C ALA A 52 7.71 -10.13 14.61
N LEU A 53 7.67 -10.09 13.27
CA LEU A 53 8.83 -9.96 12.39
C LEU A 53 9.09 -8.49 12.14
N ASN A 54 10.28 -8.02 12.51
CA ASN A 54 10.66 -6.62 12.47
C ASN A 54 12.18 -6.49 12.34
N ARG A 55 12.69 -5.27 12.28
CA ARG A 55 14.12 -5.01 12.11
C ARG A 55 15.01 -5.68 13.16
N ASP A 56 14.53 -5.89 14.39
CA ASP A 56 15.35 -6.44 15.48
C ASP A 56 15.61 -7.95 15.32
N ASN A 57 14.86 -8.63 14.45
CA ASN A 57 15.02 -10.06 14.15
C ASN A 57 15.22 -10.33 12.64
N ASP A 58 15.77 -9.34 11.92
CA ASP A 58 15.98 -9.39 10.46
C ASP A 58 14.73 -9.82 9.70
N TYR A 59 13.55 -9.46 10.23
CA TYR A 59 12.24 -9.84 9.69
C TYR A 59 12.07 -11.36 9.47
N GLY A 60 12.81 -12.18 10.22
CA GLY A 60 12.79 -13.65 10.07
C GLY A 60 13.42 -14.15 8.77
N MET A 61 14.35 -13.40 8.18
CA MET A 61 15.03 -13.79 6.94
C MET A 61 15.75 -15.13 7.06
N ASP A 62 15.47 -16.05 6.12
CA ASP A 62 16.16 -17.34 5.98
C ASP A 62 17.16 -17.29 4.81
N TRP A 63 18.45 -17.46 5.14
CA TRP A 63 19.55 -17.41 4.16
C TRP A 63 19.62 -18.62 3.23
N ASP A 64 19.16 -19.79 3.65
CA ASP A 64 19.10 -20.97 2.79
C ASP A 64 17.99 -20.82 1.75
N VAL A 65 16.85 -20.27 2.17
CA VAL A 65 15.73 -19.92 1.28
C VAL A 65 16.13 -18.78 0.33
N HIS A 66 16.82 -17.75 0.82
CA HIS A 66 17.34 -16.64 0.02
C HIS A 66 18.21 -17.13 -1.15
N ARG A 67 19.11 -18.08 -0.87
CA ARG A 67 20.09 -18.57 -1.85
C ARG A 67 19.48 -19.45 -2.94
N GLY A 68 18.42 -20.20 -2.63
CA GLY A 68 17.96 -21.29 -3.51
C GLY A 68 16.51 -21.24 -3.95
N LYS A 69 15.65 -20.44 -3.31
CA LYS A 69 14.18 -20.56 -3.51
C LYS A 69 13.47 -19.23 -3.69
N MET A 70 13.86 -18.20 -2.95
CA MET A 70 13.15 -16.92 -2.95
C MET A 70 14.15 -15.77 -2.90
N PHE A 71 13.91 -14.72 -3.68
CA PHE A 71 14.86 -13.61 -3.79
C PHE A 71 15.17 -12.92 -2.45
N CYS A 72 14.19 -12.76 -1.55
CA CYS A 72 14.39 -12.01 -0.32
C CYS A 72 14.68 -12.88 0.92
N GLY A 73 14.31 -14.16 0.95
CA GLY A 73 14.41 -14.99 2.15
C GLY A 73 13.46 -14.64 3.31
N ILE A 74 12.77 -13.49 3.26
CA ILE A 74 11.78 -13.04 4.25
C ILE A 74 10.39 -13.64 3.97
N PRO A 75 9.71 -14.24 4.97
CA PRO A 75 8.41 -14.88 4.77
C PRO A 75 7.27 -13.86 4.60
N GLY A 76 6.39 -14.10 3.62
CA GLY A 76 5.19 -13.28 3.39
C GLY A 76 5.47 -11.94 2.69
N PHE A 77 4.53 -11.49 1.85
CA PHE A 77 4.73 -10.26 1.07
C PHE A 77 4.64 -9.01 1.94
N GLY A 78 3.73 -8.99 2.93
CA GLY A 78 3.58 -7.84 3.81
C GLY A 78 4.84 -7.53 4.61
N VAL A 79 5.52 -8.58 5.10
CA VAL A 79 6.78 -8.44 5.85
C VAL A 79 7.95 -8.08 4.91
N GLN A 80 7.96 -8.59 3.68
CA GLN A 80 8.94 -8.17 2.66
C GLN A 80 8.82 -6.66 2.36
N ASP A 81 7.60 -6.18 2.13
CA ASP A 81 7.35 -4.74 1.88
C ASP A 81 7.73 -3.90 3.10
N GLN A 82 7.40 -4.36 4.32
CA GLN A 82 7.80 -3.73 5.57
C GLN A 82 9.32 -3.60 5.67
N ALA A 83 10.05 -4.70 5.42
CA ALA A 83 11.51 -4.73 5.51
C ALA A 83 12.16 -3.73 4.56
N ILE A 84 11.69 -3.66 3.31
CA ILE A 84 12.22 -2.71 2.33
C ILE A 84 11.83 -1.28 2.69
N GLN A 85 10.61 -1.04 3.17
CA GLN A 85 10.16 0.29 3.56
C GLN A 85 11.00 0.84 4.73
N GLU A 86 11.17 0.06 5.80
CA GLU A 86 11.95 0.42 7.00
C GLU A 86 13.47 0.51 6.70
N SER A 87 13.98 -0.21 5.69
CA SER A 87 15.39 -0.15 5.29
C SER A 87 15.81 1.22 4.75
N GLN A 88 14.86 2.06 4.32
CA GLN A 88 15.15 3.43 3.86
C GLN A 88 15.58 4.34 5.02
N GLY A 89 15.33 3.92 6.26
CA GLY A 89 15.60 4.68 7.48
C GLY A 89 14.44 5.60 7.87
N ILE A 90 14.38 5.90 9.18
CA ILE A 90 13.27 6.59 9.85
C ILE A 90 12.81 7.87 9.11
N VAL A 91 13.77 8.70 8.67
CA VAL A 91 13.52 9.82 7.77
C VAL A 91 14.65 9.85 6.74
N VAL A 92 14.36 9.36 5.55
CA VAL A 92 15.34 9.33 4.45
C VAL A 92 15.56 10.72 3.83
N ASP A 93 16.82 11.08 3.61
CA ASP A 93 17.20 12.29 2.88
C ASP A 93 16.93 12.11 1.38
N ARG A 94 15.85 12.73 0.90
CA ARG A 94 15.44 12.67 -0.51
C ARG A 94 16.19 13.66 -1.41
N THR A 95 17.06 14.52 -0.89
CA THR A 95 17.80 15.51 -1.72
C THR A 95 18.78 14.85 -2.69
N ARG A 96 19.18 13.60 -2.39
CA ARG A 96 20.12 12.81 -3.17
C ARG A 96 19.45 11.74 -4.03
N GLU A 97 18.13 11.59 -3.92
CA GLU A 97 17.37 10.56 -4.62
C GLU A 97 17.30 10.88 -6.13
N ARG A 98 17.53 9.85 -6.96
CA ARG A 98 17.45 9.95 -8.42
C ARG A 98 16.33 9.07 -8.93
N LEU A 99 15.20 9.68 -9.26
CA LEU A 99 14.00 9.00 -9.76
C LEU A 99 14.14 8.68 -11.26
N GLY A 100 13.71 7.48 -11.65
CA GLY A 100 13.65 7.03 -13.03
C GLY A 100 12.28 7.28 -13.68
N THR A 101 12.13 6.82 -14.93
CA THR A 101 10.87 6.94 -15.68
C THR A 101 9.73 6.13 -15.06
N SER A 102 10.04 5.02 -14.38
CA SER A 102 9.08 4.19 -13.64
C SER A 102 8.49 4.90 -12.42
N ASP A 103 9.13 5.94 -11.90
CA ASP A 103 8.74 6.62 -10.67
C ASP A 103 7.76 7.79 -10.91
N ALA A 104 7.15 7.86 -12.11
CA ALA A 104 6.24 8.93 -12.49
C ALA A 104 5.10 9.13 -11.47
N ALA A 105 4.52 8.03 -10.96
CA ALA A 105 3.47 8.09 -9.95
C ALA A 105 3.96 8.69 -8.62
N ILE A 106 5.14 8.27 -8.14
CA ILE A 106 5.77 8.79 -6.92
C ILE A 106 6.00 10.30 -7.06
N LEU A 107 6.52 10.72 -8.20
CA LEU A 107 6.77 12.13 -8.49
C LEU A 107 5.48 12.96 -8.48
N GLN A 108 4.38 12.47 -9.09
CA GLN A 108 3.10 13.18 -9.11
C GLN A 108 2.48 13.30 -7.72
N VAL A 109 2.49 12.22 -6.93
CA VAL A 109 1.97 12.23 -5.56
C VAL A 109 2.76 13.23 -4.71
N ARG A 110 4.09 13.20 -4.75
CA ARG A 110 4.93 14.11 -3.96
C ARG A 110 4.75 15.57 -4.36
N LYS A 111 4.66 15.88 -5.67
CA LYS A 111 4.36 17.23 -6.14
C LYS A 111 3.01 17.73 -5.59
N ARG A 112 1.99 16.87 -5.61
CA ARG A 112 0.66 17.21 -5.09
C ARG A 112 0.66 17.46 -3.58
N LEU A 113 1.33 16.61 -2.80
CA LEU A 113 1.45 16.78 -1.34
C LEU A 113 2.22 18.05 -0.97
N LEU A 114 3.37 18.31 -1.61
CA LEU A 114 4.16 19.52 -1.38
C LEU A 114 3.40 20.79 -1.79
N GLY A 115 2.69 20.75 -2.91
CA GLY A 115 1.83 21.86 -3.35
C GLY A 115 0.71 22.14 -2.36
N ALA A 116 0.06 21.10 -1.82
CA ALA A 116 -0.98 21.24 -0.80
C ALA A 116 -0.43 21.83 0.50
N ALA A 117 0.74 21.37 0.96
CA ALA A 117 1.39 21.89 2.17
C ALA A 117 1.74 23.38 2.03
N ARG A 118 2.31 23.80 0.89
CA ARG A 118 2.59 25.22 0.60
C ARG A 118 1.31 26.05 0.56
N ALA A 119 0.27 25.54 -0.11
CA ALA A 119 -1.01 26.24 -0.21
C ALA A 119 -1.68 26.45 1.16
N LEU A 120 -1.61 25.45 2.03
CA LEU A 120 -2.09 25.56 3.40
C LEU A 120 -1.31 26.63 4.18
N PHE A 121 0.03 26.59 4.09
CA PHE A 121 0.89 27.53 4.81
C PHE A 121 0.73 28.99 4.34
N GLU A 122 0.73 29.22 3.03
CA GLU A 122 0.75 30.58 2.45
C GLU A 122 -0.60 31.28 2.52
N ARG A 123 -1.70 30.53 2.35
CA ARG A 123 -3.04 31.12 2.16
C ARG A 123 -4.16 30.38 2.89
N GLY A 124 -3.83 29.46 3.81
CA GLY A 124 -4.83 28.72 4.57
C GLY A 124 -5.71 27.80 3.71
N ALA A 125 -5.26 27.41 2.51
CA ALA A 125 -6.06 26.58 1.63
C ALA A 125 -6.30 25.19 2.27
N PRO A 126 -7.53 24.65 2.21
CA PRO A 126 -7.80 23.34 2.78
C PRO A 126 -7.04 22.24 2.04
N ALA A 127 -6.59 21.23 2.77
CA ALA A 127 -5.94 20.06 2.18
C ALA A 127 -6.88 19.34 1.18
N PRO A 128 -6.34 18.76 0.09
CA PRO A 128 -7.12 17.91 -0.81
C PRO A 128 -7.59 16.62 -0.10
N GLY A 129 -8.60 15.95 -0.65
CA GLY A 129 -9.14 14.71 -0.07
C GLY A 129 -10.23 14.92 0.98
N ARG A 130 -10.78 16.14 1.10
CA ARG A 130 -11.93 16.42 1.97
C ARG A 130 -13.29 16.07 1.35
N ASN A 131 -13.36 15.95 0.02
CA ASN A 131 -14.58 15.51 -0.67
C ASN A 131 -14.59 13.97 -0.74
N PRO A 132 -15.56 13.28 -0.09
CA PRO A 132 -15.70 11.83 -0.18
C PRO A 132 -15.76 11.30 -1.62
N GLU A 133 -16.33 12.07 -2.56
CA GLU A 133 -16.42 11.68 -3.97
C GLU A 133 -15.04 11.50 -4.62
N SER A 134 -14.01 12.19 -4.11
CA SER A 134 -12.64 12.04 -4.63
C SER A 134 -12.01 10.67 -4.34
N PHE A 135 -12.61 9.87 -3.45
CA PHE A 135 -12.21 8.51 -3.14
C PHE A 135 -12.97 7.45 -3.95
N LEU A 136 -13.89 7.86 -4.85
CA LEU A 136 -14.62 6.96 -5.74
C LEU A 136 -13.74 6.53 -6.92
N VAL A 137 -12.53 6.06 -6.61
CA VAL A 137 -11.51 5.61 -7.54
C VAL A 137 -10.96 4.30 -6.99
N ARG A 138 -10.91 3.24 -7.80
CA ARG A 138 -10.40 1.92 -7.44
C ARG A 138 -9.31 1.44 -8.38
N SER A 139 -8.48 0.53 -7.91
CA SER A 139 -7.59 -0.25 -8.78
C SER A 139 -8.41 -1.16 -9.70
N ALA A 140 -8.09 -1.19 -10.99
CA ALA A 140 -8.70 -2.07 -11.97
C ALA A 140 -7.63 -2.59 -12.94
N SER A 141 -7.83 -3.81 -13.43
CA SER A 141 -7.08 -4.35 -14.56
C SER A 141 -7.99 -4.33 -15.79
N VAL A 142 -7.50 -3.78 -16.90
CA VAL A 142 -8.25 -3.66 -18.15
C VAL A 142 -7.39 -4.11 -19.31
N LEU A 143 -7.99 -4.90 -20.20
CA LEU A 143 -7.42 -5.18 -21.52
C LEU A 143 -7.98 -4.15 -22.50
N LEU A 144 -7.10 -3.45 -23.19
CA LEU A 144 -7.44 -2.41 -24.16
C LEU A 144 -6.94 -2.80 -25.55
N PRO A 145 -7.67 -2.45 -26.63
CA PRO A 145 -7.18 -2.63 -27.99
C PRO A 145 -5.86 -1.88 -28.22
N PRO A 146 -4.99 -2.35 -29.14
CA PRO A 146 -3.79 -1.62 -29.53
C PRO A 146 -4.10 -0.19 -29.95
N GLY A 147 -3.31 0.78 -29.46
CA GLY A 147 -3.47 2.21 -29.76
C GLY A 147 -4.56 2.93 -28.95
N ALA A 148 -5.34 2.23 -28.13
CA ALA A 148 -6.31 2.87 -27.24
C ALA A 148 -5.61 3.66 -26.12
N SER A 149 -6.19 4.81 -25.75
CA SER A 149 -5.78 5.59 -24.58
C SER A 149 -5.99 4.76 -23.32
N TRP A 150 -4.92 4.53 -22.55
CA TRP A 150 -5.01 3.80 -21.29
C TRP A 150 -5.74 4.61 -20.21
N VAL A 151 -5.73 5.95 -20.32
CA VAL A 151 -6.50 6.81 -19.41
C VAL A 151 -7.98 6.65 -19.71
N ASP A 152 -8.42 7.00 -20.93
CA ASP A 152 -9.84 7.01 -21.26
C ASP A 152 -10.45 5.60 -21.26
N GLY A 153 -9.70 4.62 -21.74
CA GLY A 153 -10.12 3.21 -21.78
C GLY A 153 -10.26 2.58 -20.39
N ALA A 154 -9.54 3.08 -19.38
CA ALA A 154 -9.62 2.55 -18.02
C ALA A 154 -10.60 3.34 -17.12
N LEU A 155 -10.93 4.59 -17.45
CA LEU A 155 -11.74 5.47 -16.59
C LEU A 155 -13.05 4.82 -16.13
N ALA A 156 -13.79 4.17 -17.03
CA ALA A 156 -15.06 3.53 -16.70
C ALA A 156 -14.94 2.36 -15.71
N ARG A 157 -13.75 1.76 -15.56
CA ARG A 157 -13.47 0.67 -14.60
C ARG A 157 -12.80 1.16 -13.31
N ILE A 158 -12.15 2.32 -13.36
CA ILE A 158 -11.43 2.92 -12.24
C ILE A 158 -12.35 3.83 -11.43
N VAL A 159 -13.19 4.65 -12.08
CA VAL A 159 -14.09 5.59 -11.41
C VAL A 159 -15.37 4.87 -11.00
N VAL A 160 -15.66 4.89 -9.70
CA VAL A 160 -16.82 4.24 -9.10
C VAL A 160 -17.97 5.24 -9.04
N LYS A 161 -19.20 4.76 -9.27
CA LYS A 161 -20.42 5.52 -9.02
C LYS A 161 -21.20 4.84 -7.89
N PRO A 162 -21.69 5.57 -6.88
CA PRO A 162 -22.53 4.99 -5.84
C PRO A 162 -23.73 4.26 -6.45
N GLY A 163 -23.98 3.03 -6.01
CA GLY A 163 -25.03 2.16 -6.55
C GLY A 163 -24.72 1.55 -7.94
N GLY A 164 -23.57 1.86 -8.54
CA GLY A 164 -23.11 1.23 -9.78
C GLY A 164 -22.47 -0.13 -9.53
N GLN A 165 -22.63 -1.05 -10.47
CA GLN A 165 -21.95 -2.34 -10.44
C GLN A 165 -20.44 -2.14 -10.63
N LEU A 166 -19.64 -2.79 -9.79
CA LEU A 166 -18.17 -2.67 -9.80
C LEU A 166 -17.49 -3.64 -10.75
N THR A 167 -18.14 -4.77 -11.00
CA THR A 167 -17.74 -5.77 -11.99
C THR A 167 -18.57 -5.56 -13.25
N LEU A 168 -17.90 -5.38 -14.38
CA LEU A 168 -18.57 -5.50 -15.67
C LEU A 168 -18.40 -6.97 -16.09
N ALA A 169 -19.52 -7.65 -16.31
CA ALA A 169 -19.54 -9.00 -16.89
C ALA A 169 -18.84 -9.01 -18.26
#